data_AF-A0A4Y2TD94-F1
#
_entry.id   AF-A0A4Y2TD94-F1
#
_cell.length_a   1.000
_cell.length_b   1.000
_cell.length_c   1.000
_cell.angle_alpha   90.00
_cell.angle_beta   90.00
_cell.angle_gamma   90.00
#
_symmetry.space_group_name_H-M   'P 1'
#
loop_
_entity.id
_entity.type
_entity.pdbx_description
1 polymer ?
#
loop_
_entity_poly.entity_id
_entity_poly.type
_entity_poly.pdbx_seq_one_letter_code
_entity_poly.pdbx_strand_id
1 'polypeptide(L)'
;MPKRKNTFDELPFLSKMHIGVKEINLLSVNSTENMKKVYEKTHSLLFNGSANQCAGINGRTSENLKNSVFEQPVLPARKKASTGTNPCCLSQRRAVCAFCDKAMCSNCCRVCSLCSMEYCHLCSVL
;
A
#
# COMPACT_ATOMS: atom_id res chain seq x y z
N MET A 1 31.95 -45.58 36.62
CA MET A 1 32.41 -45.06 35.31
C MET A 1 31.99 -43.60 35.20
N PRO A 2 32.88 -42.65 34.87
CA PRO A 2 32.50 -41.26 34.63
C PRO A 2 31.54 -41.21 33.43
N LYS A 3 30.37 -40.56 33.58
CA LYS A 3 29.47 -40.33 32.44
C LYS A 3 30.21 -39.46 31.43
N ARG A 4 30.35 -39.94 30.19
CA ARG A 4 30.88 -39.16 29.06
C ARG A 4 30.10 -37.85 28.96
N LYS A 5 30.82 -36.73 28.85
CA LYS A 5 30.19 -35.42 28.60
C LYS A 5 29.42 -35.52 27.28
N ASN A 6 28.22 -34.97 27.26
CA ASN A 6 27.38 -34.95 26.07
C ASN A 6 28.00 -33.97 25.06
N THR A 7 28.32 -34.45 23.86
CA THR A 7 28.94 -33.67 22.78
C THR A 7 28.10 -32.48 22.33
N PHE A 8 26.81 -32.48 22.67
CA PHE A 8 25.87 -31.40 22.34
C PHE A 8 25.74 -30.32 23.42
N ASP A 9 26.40 -30.48 24.59
CA ASP A 9 26.35 -29.48 25.66
C ASP A 9 27.24 -28.24 25.35
N GLU A 10 28.17 -28.34 24.39
CA GLU A 10 29.11 -27.26 24.02
C GLU A 10 28.68 -26.45 22.79
N LEU A 11 27.60 -26.83 22.10
CA LEU A 11 27.17 -26.18 20.86
C LEU A 11 26.00 -25.22 21.12
N PRO A 12 26.19 -23.89 21.03
CA PRO A 12 25.12 -22.91 21.20
C PRO A 12 24.13 -22.85 20.02
N PHE A 13 24.15 -23.84 19.11
CA PHE A 13 23.51 -23.76 17.79
C PHE A 13 22.05 -24.22 17.74
N LEU A 14 21.43 -24.56 18.87
CA LEU A 14 19.98 -24.80 18.94
C LEU A 14 19.18 -23.50 19.12
N SER A 15 19.69 -22.37 18.66
CA SER A 15 18.90 -21.14 18.59
C SER A 15 17.94 -21.23 17.42
N LYS A 16 16.63 -21.29 17.70
CA LYS A 16 15.59 -21.09 16.69
C LYS A 16 15.81 -19.70 16.07
N MET A 17 16.29 -19.68 14.83
CA MET A 17 16.44 -18.44 14.08
C MET A 17 15.09 -18.07 13.47
N HIS A 18 14.64 -16.84 13.73
CA HIS A 18 13.48 -16.30 13.02
C HIS A 18 13.90 -15.98 11.59
N ILE A 19 13.19 -16.56 10.61
CA ILE A 19 13.45 -16.34 9.19
C ILE A 19 12.22 -15.66 8.60
N GLY A 20 12.42 -14.53 7.96
CA GLY A 20 11.35 -13.79 7.31
C GLY A 20 10.85 -14.49 6.04
N VAL A 21 9.56 -14.33 5.73
CA VAL A 21 8.97 -14.90 4.50
C VAL A 21 9.71 -14.44 3.24
N LYS A 22 10.22 -13.21 3.23
CA LYS A 22 11.03 -12.68 2.13
C LYS A 22 12.36 -13.41 1.99
N GLU A 23 13.01 -13.76 3.09
CA GLU A 23 14.26 -14.52 3.09
C GLU A 23 14.00 -15.96 2.61
N ILE A 24 12.89 -16.56 3.01
CA ILE A 24 12.47 -17.87 2.51
C ILE A 24 12.24 -17.84 0.99
N ASN A 25 11.67 -16.76 0.47
CA ASN A 25 11.40 -16.64 -0.97
C ASN A 25 12.67 -16.37 -1.79
N LEU A 26 13.69 -15.71 -1.22
CA LEU A 26 14.89 -15.28 -1.96
C LEU A 26 16.12 -16.16 -1.73
N LEU A 27 16.32 -16.67 -0.52
CA LEU A 27 17.56 -17.30 -0.07
C LEU A 27 17.40 -18.80 0.24
N SER A 28 16.17 -19.33 0.23
CA SER A 28 15.94 -20.76 0.41
C SER A 28 16.40 -21.57 -0.80
N VAL A 29 16.71 -22.84 -0.56
CA VAL A 29 17.03 -23.85 -1.60
C VAL A 29 15.90 -23.96 -2.63
N ASN A 30 14.65 -23.66 -2.23
CA ASN A 30 13.49 -23.68 -3.11
C ASN A 30 12.98 -22.27 -3.50
N SER A 31 13.88 -21.30 -3.65
CA SER A 31 13.54 -19.93 -4.01
C SER A 31 12.82 -19.82 -5.35
N THR A 32 13.18 -20.64 -6.33
CA THR A 32 12.62 -20.63 -7.69
C THR A 32 11.13 -20.97 -7.71
N GLU A 33 10.71 -22.04 -7.05
CA GLU A 33 9.29 -22.42 -6.98
C GLU A 33 8.49 -21.45 -6.10
N ASN A 34 9.08 -20.97 -5.01
CA ASN A 34 8.43 -20.00 -4.13
C ASN A 34 8.18 -18.67 -4.85
N MET A 35 9.16 -18.17 -5.61
CA MET A 35 9.01 -16.95 -6.39
C MET A 35 8.01 -17.12 -7.53
N LYS A 36 7.92 -18.31 -8.15
CA LYS A 36 6.88 -18.61 -9.13
C LYS A 36 5.47 -18.49 -8.53
N LYS A 37 5.25 -19.04 -7.33
CA LYS A 37 3.96 -18.91 -6.61
C LYS A 37 3.64 -17.46 -6.25
N VAL A 38 4.64 -16.70 -5.80
CA VAL A 38 4.47 -15.26 -5.52
C VAL A 38 4.08 -14.50 -6.78
N TYR A 39 4.71 -14.81 -7.91
CA TYR A 39 4.40 -14.19 -9.19
C TYR A 39 2.97 -14.50 -9.63
N GLU A 40 2.56 -15.77 -9.65
CA GLU A 40 1.20 -16.18 -10.06
C GLU A 40 0.11 -15.55 -9.19
N LYS A 41 0.35 -15.49 -7.87
CA LYS A 41 -0.57 -14.84 -6.94
C LYS A 41 -0.66 -13.34 -7.20
N THR A 42 0.48 -12.67 -7.40
CA THR A 42 0.52 -11.24 -7.72
C THR A 42 -0.20 -10.95 -9.04
N HIS A 43 0.06 -11.75 -10.07
CA HIS A 43 -0.60 -11.68 -11.36
C HIS A 43 -2.12 -11.79 -11.20
N SER A 44 -2.60 -12.83 -10.51
CA SER A 44 -4.04 -13.00 -10.25
C SER A 44 -4.64 -11.81 -9.51
N LEU A 45 -3.98 -11.26 -8.49
CA LEU A 45 -4.49 -10.10 -7.75
C LEU A 45 -4.61 -8.84 -8.61
N LEU A 46 -3.64 -8.59 -9.50
CA LEU A 46 -3.65 -7.42 -10.37
C LEU A 46 -4.76 -7.50 -11.42
N PHE A 47 -4.92 -8.66 -12.07
CA PHE A 47 -5.94 -8.84 -13.11
C PHE A 47 -7.36 -9.00 -12.53
N ASN A 48 -7.52 -9.70 -11.40
CA ASN A 48 -8.83 -9.79 -10.74
C ASN A 48 -9.23 -8.44 -10.12
N GLY A 49 -8.26 -7.68 -9.59
CA GLY A 49 -8.51 -6.33 -9.05
C GLY A 49 -8.97 -5.35 -10.13
N SER A 50 -8.34 -5.38 -11.30
CA SER A 50 -8.74 -4.54 -12.44
C SER A 50 -10.08 -4.97 -13.04
N ALA A 51 -10.35 -6.27 -13.18
CA ALA A 51 -11.66 -6.76 -13.61
C ALA A 51 -12.79 -6.32 -12.67
N ASN A 52 -12.57 -6.39 -11.35
CA ASN A 52 -13.55 -5.97 -10.35
C ASN A 52 -13.73 -4.44 -10.31
N GLN A 53 -12.67 -3.66 -10.61
CA GLN A 53 -12.78 -2.21 -10.74
C GLN A 53 -13.62 -1.83 -11.96
N CYS A 54 -13.48 -2.53 -13.08
CA CYS A 54 -14.27 -2.31 -14.29
C CYS A 54 -15.73 -2.79 -14.18
N ALA A 55 -15.99 -3.90 -13.46
CA ALA A 55 -17.35 -4.42 -13.24
C ALA A 55 -18.24 -3.48 -12.41
N GLY A 56 -17.65 -2.60 -11.59
CA GLY A 56 -18.36 -1.52 -10.89
C GLY A 56 -18.75 -0.33 -11.76
N ILE A 57 -18.39 -0.32 -13.05
CA ILE A 57 -18.64 0.76 -14.02
C ILE A 57 -19.72 0.33 -15.05
N ASN A 58 -20.61 -0.61 -14.70
CA ASN A 58 -21.76 -0.97 -15.54
C ASN A 58 -22.89 0.06 -15.42
N GLY A 59 -22.57 1.31 -15.81
CA GLY A 59 -23.51 2.42 -15.88
C GLY A 59 -23.14 3.50 -16.89
N ARG A 60 -22.14 3.29 -17.76
CA ARG A 60 -21.88 4.18 -18.91
C ARG A 60 -21.47 3.37 -20.13
N THR A 61 -22.44 3.17 -21.02
CA THR A 61 -22.23 2.70 -22.39
C THR A 61 -21.35 3.66 -23.18
N SER A 62 -20.71 3.08 -24.19
CA SER A 62 -20.21 3.68 -25.44
C SER A 62 -18.70 3.96 -25.55
N GLU A 63 -18.02 2.97 -26.12
CA GLU A 63 -17.16 3.07 -27.31
C GLU A 63 -16.17 4.24 -27.42
N ASN A 64 -14.88 3.96 -27.19
CA ASN A 64 -13.87 4.08 -28.25
C ASN A 64 -12.53 3.48 -27.80
N LEU A 65 -12.17 2.34 -28.36
CA LEU A 65 -10.80 1.84 -28.35
C LEU A 65 -10.15 2.34 -29.64
N LYS A 66 -9.36 3.41 -29.56
CA LYS A 66 -8.28 3.79 -30.50
C LYS A 66 -7.67 5.14 -30.11
N ASN A 67 -6.58 5.10 -29.36
CA ASN A 67 -5.29 5.71 -29.73
C ASN A 67 -4.43 5.95 -28.50
N SER A 68 -3.18 5.53 -28.65
CA SER A 68 -2.09 5.70 -27.70
C SER A 68 -1.78 7.17 -27.43
N VAL A 69 -1.80 7.54 -26.15
CA VAL A 69 -0.71 8.31 -25.55
C VAL A 69 -0.44 7.63 -24.21
N PHE A 70 0.78 7.14 -24.03
CA PHE A 70 1.30 6.77 -22.72
C PHE A 70 1.47 8.07 -21.93
N GLU A 71 0.36 8.58 -21.37
CA GLU A 71 0.47 9.49 -20.25
C GLU A 71 0.83 8.67 -19.03
N GLN A 72 1.84 9.15 -18.32
CA GLN A 72 2.26 8.59 -17.04
C GLN A 72 1.03 8.31 -16.18
N PRO A 73 0.97 7.19 -15.46
CA PRO A 73 -0.10 6.97 -14.52
C PRO A 73 -0.01 8.09 -13.47
N VAL A 74 -0.90 9.07 -13.58
CA VAL A 74 -1.26 9.93 -12.45
C VAL A 74 -1.64 8.96 -11.37
N LEU A 75 -0.77 8.85 -10.36
CA LEU A 75 -0.92 7.91 -9.26
C LEU A 75 -2.38 8.00 -8.82
N PRO A 76 -3.14 6.89 -8.81
CA PRO A 76 -4.52 6.96 -8.38
C PRO A 76 -4.48 7.51 -6.97
N ALA A 77 -5.12 8.67 -6.77
CA ALA A 77 -5.33 9.28 -5.48
C ALA A 77 -5.68 8.15 -4.53
N ARG A 78 -4.69 7.80 -3.68
CA ARG A 78 -4.81 6.65 -2.81
C ARG A 78 -5.94 7.06 -1.89
N LYS A 79 -7.15 6.53 -2.11
CA LYS A 79 -8.23 6.54 -1.14
C LYS A 79 -7.72 5.73 0.04
N LYS A 80 -6.84 6.32 0.84
CA LYS A 80 -6.55 5.90 2.19
C LYS A 80 -7.88 6.14 2.89
N ALA A 81 -8.69 5.09 2.96
CA ALA A 81 -9.64 4.90 4.03
C ALA A 81 -8.86 5.10 5.33
N SER A 82 -8.76 6.36 5.73
CA SER A 82 -8.19 6.79 6.99
C SER A 82 -9.39 7.24 7.77
N THR A 83 -10.07 6.21 8.26
CA THR A 83 -10.81 6.23 9.52
C THR A 83 -10.04 7.11 10.49
N GLY A 84 -10.58 8.29 10.73
CA GLY A 84 -9.85 9.38 11.35
C GLY A 84 -10.28 10.73 10.79
N THR A 85 -11.58 10.89 10.52
CA THR A 85 -12.15 12.24 10.53
C THR A 85 -12.09 12.70 11.98
N ASN A 86 -11.22 13.66 12.28
CA ASN A 86 -11.33 14.38 13.55
C ASN A 86 -12.78 14.90 13.67
N PRO A 87 -13.41 14.78 14.86
CA PRO A 87 -14.82 15.09 15.03
C PRO A 87 -15.18 16.54 14.61
N CYS A 88 -14.19 17.44 14.57
CA CYS A 88 -14.31 18.82 14.10
C CYS A 88 -14.77 18.96 12.62
N CYS A 89 -14.48 17.99 11.74
CA CYS A 89 -14.72 18.11 10.29
C CYS A 89 -16.08 17.57 9.82
N LEU A 90 -16.93 17.11 10.76
CA LEU A 90 -18.24 16.52 10.46
C LEU A 90 -19.33 17.58 10.22
N SER A 91 -19.22 18.74 10.87
CA SER A 91 -20.29 19.74 10.91
C SER A 91 -20.12 20.90 9.94
N GLN A 92 -18.92 21.17 9.41
CA GLN A 92 -18.71 22.31 8.50
C GLN A 92 -17.55 22.09 7.53
N ARG A 93 -17.84 21.43 6.40
CA ARG A 93 -16.87 21.23 5.29
C ARG A 93 -16.89 22.46 4.37
N ARG A 94 -15.72 23.04 4.11
CA ARG A 94 -15.56 24.24 3.26
C ARG A 94 -14.47 24.09 2.20
N ALA A 95 -13.45 23.29 2.47
CA ALA A 95 -12.23 23.18 1.66
C ALA A 95 -11.88 21.72 1.38
N VAL A 96 -11.11 21.45 0.32
CA VAL A 96 -10.59 20.12 -0.02
C VAL A 96 -9.07 20.21 -0.15
N CYS A 97 -8.36 19.29 0.50
CA CYS A 97 -6.90 19.25 0.44
C CYS A 97 -6.41 18.83 -0.96
N ALA A 98 -5.58 19.64 -1.59
CA ALA A 98 -5.02 19.39 -2.93
C ALA A 98 -4.13 18.14 -3.05
N PHE A 99 -3.68 17.56 -1.93
CA PHE A 99 -2.79 16.41 -1.92
C PHE A 99 -3.49 15.07 -1.61
N CYS A 100 -4.50 15.09 -0.74
CA CYS A 100 -5.15 13.86 -0.24
C CYS A 100 -6.67 13.84 -0.45
N ASP A 101 -7.21 14.86 -1.12
CA ASP A 101 -8.62 15.06 -1.45
C ASP A 101 -9.58 14.95 -0.25
N LYS A 102 -9.05 15.12 0.96
CA LYS A 102 -9.87 15.13 2.18
C LYS A 102 -10.57 16.47 2.33
N ALA A 103 -11.86 16.42 2.65
CA ALA A 103 -12.63 17.60 3.02
C ALA A 103 -12.24 18.11 4.42
N MET A 104 -12.18 19.44 4.55
CA MET A 104 -11.67 20.15 5.73
C MET A 104 -12.60 21.31 6.09
N CYS A 105 -12.65 21.64 7.38
CA CYS A 105 -13.22 22.91 7.85
C CYS A 105 -12.19 24.05 7.71
N SER A 106 -12.63 25.30 7.89
CA SER A 106 -11.76 26.47 7.86
C SER A 106 -10.59 26.37 8.86
N ASN A 107 -10.79 25.72 10.01
CA ASN A 107 -9.74 25.53 11.02
C ASN A 107 -8.75 24.40 10.67
N CYS A 108 -9.10 23.52 9.74
CA CYS A 108 -8.25 22.43 9.27
C CYS A 108 -7.53 22.71 7.95
N CYS A 109 -7.74 23.90 7.38
CA CYS A 109 -7.14 24.35 6.14
C CYS A 109 -5.85 25.15 6.39
N ARG A 110 -4.81 24.87 5.60
CA ARG A 110 -3.60 25.68 5.47
C ARG A 110 -3.43 26.08 4.02
N VAL A 111 -3.18 27.36 3.76
CA VAL A 111 -2.91 27.88 2.41
C VAL A 111 -1.40 28.03 2.24
N CYS A 112 -0.85 27.43 1.19
CA CYS A 112 0.56 27.62 0.86
C CYS A 112 0.76 28.98 0.19
N SER A 113 1.71 29.78 0.66
CA SER A 113 2.01 31.10 0.08
C SER A 113 2.63 31.04 -1.31
N LEU A 114 3.16 29.89 -1.73
CA LEU A 114 3.82 29.73 -3.03
C LEU A 114 2.86 29.29 -4.14
N CYS A 115 1.96 28.35 -3.83
CA CYS A 115 1.01 27.81 -4.82
C CYS A 115 -0.44 28.23 -4.59
N SER A 116 -0.74 28.95 -3.49
CA SER A 116 -2.11 29.36 -3.10
C SER A 116 -3.12 28.21 -2.96
N MET A 117 -2.65 26.96 -2.91
CA MET A 117 -3.49 25.78 -2.76
C MET A 117 -3.75 25.48 -1.28
N GLU A 118 -4.88 24.83 -1.03
CA GLU A 118 -5.35 24.43 0.30
C GLU A 118 -4.88 23.02 0.67
N TYR A 119 -4.29 22.88 1.85
CA TYR A 119 -3.73 21.63 2.36
C TYR A 119 -4.22 21.32 3.77
N CYS A 120 -4.23 20.02 4.09
CA CYS A 120 -4.50 19.53 5.43
C CYS A 120 -3.31 19.77 6.38
N HIS A 121 -3.55 19.86 7.70
CA HIS A 121 -2.45 20.01 8.68
C HIS A 121 -1.37 18.93 8.57
N LEU A 122 -1.72 17.72 8.12
CA LEU A 122 -0.74 16.64 7.89
C LEU A 122 -0.04 16.76 6.52
N CYS A 123 -0.67 17.43 5.57
CA CYS A 123 -0.24 17.52 4.17
C CYS A 123 0.59 18.77 3.92
N SER A 124 0.47 19.80 4.77
CA SER A 124 1.26 21.02 4.68
C SER A 124 2.72 20.87 5.15
N VAL A 125 3.08 19.71 5.70
CA VAL A 125 4.43 19.39 6.22
C VAL A 125 5.18 18.43 5.28
N LEU A 126 4.50 17.90 4.25
CA LEU A 126 5.08 17.05 3.21
C LEU A 126 5.48 17.90 2.00
#